data_AF-A0A944P9L0-F1
#
_entry.id   AF-A0A944P9L0-F1
#
_cell.length_a   1.000
_cell.length_b   1.000
_cell.length_c   1.000
_cell.angle_alpha   90.00
_cell.angle_beta   90.00
_cell.angle_gamma   90.00
#
_symmetry.space_group_name_H-M   'P 1'
#
loop_
_entity.id
_entity.type
_entity.pdbx_description
1 polymer ?
#
loop_
_entity_poly.entity_id
_entity_poly.type
_entity_poly.pdbx_seq_one_letter_code
_entity_poly.pdbx_strand_id
1 'polypeptide(L)'
;MSRWDDLSPGAHKMLVDFDLDLADIAASATASIQRVRDLHRPVEHRGRTICVECSAWGNGSTDNPPTVHPCATIQSLSSPGSG
;
A
#
# COMPACT_ATOMS: atom_id res chain seq x y z
N MET A 1 -1.99 -14.41 -36.79
CA MET A 1 -0.99 -13.33 -36.77
C MET A 1 -1.39 -12.39 -35.68
N SER A 2 -0.63 -12.36 -34.60
CA SER A 2 -0.93 -11.47 -33.48
C SER A 2 -0.47 -10.07 -33.87
N ARG A 3 -1.20 -9.03 -33.43
CA ARG A 3 -0.83 -7.61 -33.55
C ARG A 3 0.64 -7.33 -33.15
N TRP A 4 1.20 -8.20 -32.33
CA TRP A 4 2.56 -8.14 -31.80
C TRP A 4 3.64 -8.55 -32.82
N ASP A 5 3.29 -9.31 -33.86
CA ASP A 5 4.22 -9.78 -34.90
C ASP A 5 4.63 -8.66 -35.88
N ASP A 6 3.88 -7.56 -35.96
CA ASP A 6 4.11 -6.41 -36.87
C ASP A 6 5.04 -5.32 -36.29
N LEU A 7 5.64 -5.56 -35.11
CA LEU A 7 6.56 -4.59 -34.53
C LEU A 7 7.90 -4.60 -35.25
N SER A 8 8.38 -3.41 -35.61
CA SER A 8 9.70 -3.26 -36.22
C SER A 8 10.79 -3.80 -35.27
N PRO A 9 11.94 -4.26 -35.79
CA PRO A 9 13.05 -4.72 -34.96
C PRO A 9 13.50 -3.69 -33.91
N GLY A 10 13.36 -2.39 -34.21
CA GLY A 10 13.63 -1.30 -33.26
C GLY A 10 12.60 -1.21 -32.12
N ALA A 11 11.32 -1.47 -32.40
CA ALA A 11 10.28 -1.52 -31.37
C ALA A 11 10.42 -2.73 -30.45
N HIS A 12 10.81 -3.90 -31.00
CA HIS A 12 11.17 -5.05 -30.18
C HIS A 12 12.37 -4.75 -29.27
N LYS A 13 13.40 -4.09 -29.78
CA LYS A 13 14.57 -3.69 -28.98
C LYS A 13 14.19 -2.74 -27.83
N MET A 14 13.37 -1.72 -28.09
CA MET A 14 12.93 -0.78 -27.04
C MET A 14 12.09 -1.45 -25.93
N LEU A 15 11.29 -2.46 -26.27
CA LEU A 15 10.49 -3.21 -25.28
C LEU A 15 11.36 -4.13 -24.42
N VAL A 16 12.40 -4.72 -25.00
CA VAL A 16 13.39 -5.53 -24.27
C VAL A 16 14.27 -4.65 -23.39
N ASP A 17 14.59 -3.43 -23.82
CA ASP A 17 15.34 -2.46 -23.01
C ASP A 17 14.48 -1.89 -21.85
N PHE A 18 13.15 -2.00 -21.93
CA PHE A 18 12.19 -1.68 -20.87
C PHE A 18 12.01 -2.88 -19.93
N ASP A 19 13.13 -3.44 -19.47
CA ASP A 19 13.18 -4.58 -18.55
C ASP A 19 12.85 -4.09 -17.13
N LEU A 20 11.58 -3.77 -16.91
CA LEU A 20 11.06 -3.54 -15.58
C LEU A 20 10.94 -4.91 -14.89
N ASP A 21 11.96 -5.27 -14.13
CA ASP A 21 11.93 -6.49 -13.32
C ASP A 21 10.73 -6.43 -12.37
N LEU A 22 9.83 -7.41 -12.49
CA LEU A 22 8.66 -7.55 -11.64
C LEU A 22 9.07 -7.67 -10.17
N ALA A 23 10.23 -8.27 -9.88
CA ALA A 23 10.78 -8.34 -8.53
C ALA A 23 11.15 -6.94 -8.00
N ASP A 24 11.75 -6.09 -8.82
CA ASP A 24 12.10 -4.71 -8.45
C ASP A 24 10.84 -3.85 -8.20
N ILE A 25 9.81 -4.01 -9.04
CA ILE A 25 8.51 -3.35 -8.82
C ILE A 25 7.89 -3.81 -7.50
N ALA A 26 7.86 -5.12 -7.25
CA ALA A 26 7.29 -5.69 -6.03
C ALA A 26 8.05 -5.24 -4.78
N ALA A 27 9.39 -5.17 -4.85
CA ALA A 27 10.24 -4.67 -3.77
C ALA A 27 9.97 -3.17 -3.49
N SER A 28 9.89 -2.36 -4.54
CA SER A 28 9.59 -0.92 -4.44
C SER A 28 8.20 -0.66 -3.86
N ALA A 29 7.19 -1.42 -4.30
CA ALA A 29 5.83 -1.35 -3.77
C ALA A 29 5.79 -1.74 -2.28
N THR A 30 6.47 -2.82 -1.90
CA THR A 30 6.56 -3.29 -0.50
C THR A 30 7.22 -2.24 0.38
N ALA A 31 8.33 -1.64 -0.06
CA ALA A 31 9.02 -0.57 0.67
C ALA A 31 8.15 0.68 0.84
N SER A 32 7.31 0.99 -0.15
CA SER A 32 6.37 2.12 -0.08
C SER A 32 5.24 1.84 0.89
N ILE A 33 4.66 0.63 0.86
CA ILE A 33 3.64 0.18 1.82
C ILE A 33 4.18 0.21 3.25
N GLN A 34 5.42 -0.24 3.46
CA GLN A 34 6.02 -0.24 4.79
C GLN A 34 6.22 1.19 5.32
N ARG A 35 6.71 2.12 4.49
CA ARG A 35 6.81 3.55 4.86
C ARG A 35 5.47 4.13 5.28
N VAL A 36 4.39 3.78 4.58
CA VAL A 36 3.03 4.24 4.93
C VAL A 36 2.57 3.65 6.26
N ARG A 37 2.87 2.38 6.53
CA ARG A 37 2.57 1.73 7.83
C ARG A 37 3.37 2.34 8.98
N ASP A 38 4.60 2.76 8.74
CA ASP A 38 5.43 3.39 9.76
C ASP A 38 4.91 4.79 10.15
N LEU A 39 4.30 5.51 9.19
CA LEU A 39 3.62 6.79 9.42
C LEU A 39 2.23 6.64 10.05
N HIS A 40 1.54 5.53 9.76
CA HIS A 40 0.21 5.23 10.24
C HIS A 40 0.20 3.88 10.95
N ARG A 41 0.67 3.87 12.20
CA ARG A 41 0.91 2.65 12.95
C ARG A 41 -0.42 2.03 13.39
N PRO A 42 -0.79 0.85 12.87
CA PRO A 42 -1.95 0.12 13.35
C PRO A 42 -1.64 -0.49 14.71
N VAL A 43 -2.54 -0.30 15.68
CA VAL A 43 -2.49 -0.96 16.99
C VAL A 43 -3.86 -1.48 17.38
N GLU A 44 -3.89 -2.60 18.10
CA GLU A 44 -5.10 -3.11 18.71
C GLU A 44 -5.42 -2.31 19.97
N HIS A 45 -6.58 -1.66 20.00
CA HIS A 45 -7.09 -0.93 21.15
C HIS A 45 -8.52 -1.35 21.47
N ARG A 46 -8.71 -2.01 22.62
CA ARG A 46 -10.03 -2.46 23.11
C ARG A 46 -10.83 -3.26 22.06
N GLY A 47 -10.14 -4.16 21.34
CA GLY A 47 -10.74 -5.04 20.33
C GLY A 47 -11.01 -4.39 18.97
N ARG A 48 -10.38 -3.25 18.69
CA ARG A 48 -10.43 -2.58 17.38
C ARG A 48 -9.03 -2.14 16.97
N THR A 49 -8.68 -2.34 15.70
CA THR A 49 -7.48 -1.75 15.12
C THR A 49 -7.67 -0.25 14.92
N ILE A 50 -6.78 0.57 15.48
CA ILE A 50 -6.75 2.03 15.31
C ILE A 50 -5.38 2.48 14.77
N CYS A 51 -5.33 3.68 14.19
CA CYS A 51 -4.07 4.37 13.91
C CYS A 51 -3.66 5.16 15.15
N VAL A 52 -2.47 4.94 15.71
CA VAL A 52 -1.99 5.70 16.88
C VAL A 52 -1.95 7.20 16.56
N GLU A 53 -1.41 7.55 15.39
CA GLU A 53 -1.14 8.94 15.00
C GLU A 53 -2.43 9.69 14.70
N CYS A 54 -3.39 9.05 14.02
CA CYS A 54 -4.64 9.70 13.62
C CYS A 54 -5.72 9.65 14.72
N SER A 55 -5.76 8.59 15.53
CA SER A 55 -6.74 8.50 16.62
C SER A 55 -6.34 9.34 17.83
N ALA A 56 -5.04 9.57 18.02
CA ALA A 56 -4.45 10.13 19.23
C ALA A 56 -4.95 9.43 20.51
N TRP A 57 -5.29 8.13 20.46
CA TRP A 57 -5.97 7.42 21.55
C TRP A 57 -7.26 8.11 22.02
N GLY A 58 -8.01 8.74 21.10
CA GLY A 58 -9.18 9.52 21.45
C GLY A 58 -8.91 10.69 22.39
N ASN A 59 -8.01 11.60 21.98
CA ASN A 59 -7.60 12.82 22.71
C ASN A 59 -6.55 12.63 23.82
N GLY A 60 -5.61 11.70 23.62
CA GLY A 60 -4.35 11.64 24.36
C GLY A 60 -4.27 10.58 25.46
N SER A 61 -5.27 9.69 25.58
CA SER A 61 -5.24 8.64 26.62
C SER A 61 -5.82 7.31 26.13
N THR A 62 -5.11 6.22 26.42
CA THR A 62 -5.58 4.84 26.21
C THR A 62 -6.83 4.51 27.03
N ASP A 63 -7.20 5.31 28.03
CA ASP A 63 -8.43 5.12 28.79
C ASP A 63 -9.69 5.56 28.04
N ASN A 64 -9.52 6.38 26.99
CA ASN A 64 -10.63 6.86 26.19
C ASN A 64 -11.17 5.74 25.28
N PRO A 65 -12.48 5.74 24.99
CA PRO A 65 -13.05 4.84 24.01
C PRO A 65 -12.36 5.04 22.66
N PRO A 66 -12.12 3.96 21.88
CA PRO A 66 -11.50 4.08 20.57
C PRO A 66 -12.33 5.05 19.71
N THR A 67 -11.69 6.12 19.26
CA THR A 67 -12.36 7.13 18.43
C THR A 67 -12.74 6.54 17.08
N VAL A 68 -13.96 6.85 16.62
CA VAL A 68 -14.41 6.56 15.26
C VAL A 68 -13.78 7.57 14.32
N HIS A 69 -12.46 7.55 14.22
CA HIS A 69 -11.74 8.30 13.21
C HIS A 69 -11.00 7.28 12.37
N PRO A 70 -11.67 6.74 11.31
CA PRO A 70 -11.06 5.72 10.50
C PRO A 70 -9.89 6.38 9.79
N CYS A 71 -8.68 5.95 10.13
CA CYS A 71 -7.54 6.28 9.32
C CYS A 71 -7.78 5.65 7.94
N ALA A 72 -8.14 6.48 6.96
CA ALA A 72 -8.44 6.03 5.61
C ALA A 72 -7.28 5.20 5.02
N THR A 73 -6.05 5.54 5.39
CA THR A 73 -4.84 4.81 5.05
C THR A 73 -4.86 3.38 5.59
N ILE A 74 -5.08 3.19 6.91
CA ILE A 74 -5.14 1.85 7.50
C ILE A 74 -6.32 1.07 6.92
N GLN A 75 -7.48 1.71 6.75
CA GLN A 75 -8.64 1.05 6.16
C GLN A 75 -8.36 0.54 4.74
N SER A 76 -7.67 1.34 3.93
CA SER A 76 -7.25 0.96 2.58
C SER A 76 -6.19 -0.15 2.57
N LEU A 77 -5.30 -0.18 3.57
CA LEU A 77 -4.26 -1.21 3.70
C LEU A 77 -4.74 -2.52 4.34
N SER A 78 -5.79 -2.46 5.16
CA SER A 78 -6.36 -3.61 5.87
C SER A 78 -7.45 -4.32 5.08
N SER A 79 -8.06 -3.67 4.10
CA SER A 79 -9.01 -4.31 3.20
C SER A 79 -8.22 -5.26 2.28
N PRO A 80 -8.44 -6.58 2.31
CA PRO A 80 -7.90 -7.45 1.28
C PRO A 80 -8.48 -6.94 -0.04
N GLY A 81 -7.60 -6.62 -1.00
CA GLY A 81 -8.03 -6.06 -2.27
C GLY A 81 -9.16 -6.91 -2.86
N SER A 82 -10.36 -6.33 -2.92
CA SER A 82 -11.37 -6.80 -3.85
C SER A 82 -10.76 -6.58 -5.22
N GLY A 83 -10.25 -7.66 -5.81
CA GLY A 83 -9.80 -7.68 -7.20
C GLY A 83 -10.91 -7.36 -8.17
#